data_AF-A0A1Y6CYC8-F1
#
_entry.id   AF-A0A1Y6CYC8-F1
#
_cell.length_a   1.000
_cell.length_b   1.000
_cell.length_c   1.000
_cell.angle_alpha   90.00
_cell.angle_beta   90.00
_cell.angle_gamma   90.00
#
_symmetry.space_group_name_H-M   'P 1'
#
loop_
_entity.id
_entity.type
_entity.pdbx_description
1 polymer ?
#
loop_
_entity_poly.entity_id
_entity_poly.type
_entity_poly.pdbx_seq_one_letter_code
_entity_poly.pdbx_strand_id
1 'polypeptide(L)'
;MAKRKKAAQPTVKAGDTVLIGCPRFSLPSEWWLARVLWIDGEDLVTEHQPPSGGVQRNLTTVDQVIAVGSVEQLGHYRRRADALMSDMTGAIREAQQRIHEARRAMDQVRLEAWKKFDALAAKHAIARKREPLADVERHIVEEAAAREEEAHDD
;
A
#
# COMPACT_ATOMS: atom_id res chain seq x y z
N MET A 1 12.05 23.62 26.57
CA MET A 1 11.05 23.30 25.52
C MET A 1 9.83 24.18 25.72
N ALA A 2 9.46 25.03 24.76
CA ALA A 2 8.25 25.83 24.87
C ALA A 2 7.03 24.91 24.82
N LYS A 3 6.19 24.92 25.87
CA LYS A 3 4.88 24.27 25.84
C LYS A 3 4.09 24.91 24.70
N ARG A 4 3.92 24.18 23.58
CA ARG A 4 2.96 24.56 22.52
C ARG A 4 1.62 24.74 23.22
N LYS A 5 1.14 25.99 23.32
CA LYS A 5 -0.22 26.27 23.79
C LYS A 5 -1.16 25.45 22.89
N LYS A 6 -1.93 24.54 23.48
CA LYS A 6 -3.00 23.83 22.78
C LYS A 6 -3.89 24.92 22.18
N ALA A 7 -4.01 24.98 20.86
CA ALA A 7 -4.92 25.93 20.23
C ALA A 7 -6.29 25.73 20.89
N ALA A 8 -6.97 26.84 21.23
CA ALA A 8 -8.30 26.75 21.81
C ALA A 8 -9.17 25.92 20.87
N GLN A 9 -9.77 24.84 21.39
CA GLN A 9 -10.67 24.03 20.59
C GLN A 9 -11.91 24.86 20.23
N PRO A 10 -12.46 24.69 19.01
CA PRO A 10 -13.70 25.35 18.65
C PRO A 10 -14.83 24.93 19.60
N THR A 11 -15.64 25.88 20.05
CA THR A 11 -16.87 25.55 20.79
C THR A 11 -17.91 25.03 19.81
N VAL A 12 -18.39 23.81 20.02
CA VAL A 12 -19.32 23.10 19.12
C VAL A 12 -20.69 22.92 19.79
N LYS A 13 -21.77 23.08 19.03
CA LYS A 13 -23.15 22.84 19.46
C LYS A 13 -23.92 21.99 18.44
N ALA A 14 -24.99 21.34 18.90
CA ALA A 14 -25.94 20.69 18.00
C ALA A 14 -26.55 21.71 17.03
N GLY A 15 -26.63 21.32 15.75
CA GLY A 15 -27.06 22.19 14.65
C GLY A 15 -25.92 22.91 13.93
N ASP A 16 -24.74 23.02 14.52
CA ASP A 16 -23.60 23.69 13.90
C ASP A 16 -23.13 22.97 12.63
N THR A 17 -22.61 23.74 11.69
CA THR A 17 -21.84 23.21 10.57
C THR A 17 -20.36 23.25 10.93
N VAL A 18 -19.69 22.12 10.74
CA VAL A 18 -18.31 21.91 11.16
C VAL A 18 -17.48 21.36 10.01
N LEU A 19 -16.19 21.69 10.04
CA LEU A 19 -15.18 21.07 9.20
C LEU A 19 -14.44 20.03 10.04
N ILE A 20 -14.48 18.79 9.60
CA ILE A 20 -13.92 17.64 10.33
C ILE A 20 -12.66 17.15 9.61
N GLY A 21 -11.64 16.84 10.40
CA GLY A 21 -10.40 16.24 9.97
C GLY A 21 -9.52 15.92 11.18
N CYS A 22 -8.58 15.01 11.04
CA CYS A 22 -7.59 14.75 12.08
C CYS A 22 -6.46 15.80 11.98
N PRO A 23 -6.36 16.80 12.86
CA PRO A 23 -5.47 17.96 12.66
C PRO A 23 -3.97 17.61 12.56
N ARG A 24 -3.60 16.40 12.99
CA ARG A 24 -2.22 15.89 12.97
C ARG A 24 -1.94 14.87 11.87
N PHE A 25 -2.97 14.35 11.22
CA PHE A 25 -2.85 13.20 10.33
C PHE A 25 -3.48 13.43 8.96
N SER A 26 -4.56 14.23 8.89
CA SER A 26 -5.28 14.43 7.65
C SER A 26 -4.90 15.73 6.98
N LEU A 27 -4.69 15.66 5.66
CA LEU A 27 -4.46 16.82 4.81
C LEU A 27 -5.75 17.65 4.67
N PRO A 28 -5.65 18.96 4.36
CA PRO A 28 -6.83 19.78 4.08
C PRO A 28 -7.75 19.22 2.98
N SER A 29 -7.17 18.52 2.00
CA SER A 29 -7.90 17.81 0.95
C SER A 29 -8.79 16.69 1.49
N GLU A 30 -8.46 16.12 2.64
CA GLU A 30 -9.17 15.00 3.27
C GLU A 30 -10.23 15.47 4.28
N TRP A 31 -10.28 16.76 4.60
CA TRP A 31 -11.28 17.30 5.51
C TRP A 31 -12.67 17.35 4.84
N TRP A 32 -13.72 17.07 5.61
CA TRP A 32 -15.10 17.08 5.12
C TRP A 32 -16.01 17.97 5.96
N LEU A 33 -17.06 18.49 5.31
CA LEU A 33 -18.10 19.26 5.97
C LEU A 33 -19.12 18.31 6.59
N ALA A 34 -19.57 18.61 7.79
CA ALA A 34 -20.64 17.88 8.44
C ALA A 34 -21.52 18.83 9.26
N ARG A 35 -22.75 18.39 9.53
CA ARG A 35 -23.66 19.02 10.47
C ARG A 35 -23.66 18.24 11.76
N VAL A 36 -23.58 18.92 12.90
CA VAL A 36 -23.66 18.28 14.22
C VAL A 36 -25.13 17.98 14.53
N LEU A 37 -25.45 16.71 14.75
CA LEU A 37 -26.78 16.28 15.17
C LEU A 37 -26.90 16.27 16.69
N TRP A 38 -25.84 15.88 17.38
CA TRP A 38 -25.81 15.73 18.83
C TRP A 38 -24.38 15.84 19.37
N ILE A 39 -24.26 16.25 20.64
CA ILE A 39 -23.01 16.40 21.38
C ILE A 39 -23.19 15.96 22.84
N ASP A 40 -22.22 15.22 23.37
CA ASP A 40 -22.09 14.90 24.79
C ASP A 40 -20.61 14.85 25.18
N GLY A 41 -20.19 15.80 26.03
CA GLY A 41 -18.78 15.96 26.39
C GLY A 41 -17.89 16.14 25.16
N GLU A 42 -17.06 15.13 24.88
CA GLU A 42 -16.13 15.11 23.75
C GLU A 42 -16.69 14.41 22.50
N ASP A 43 -17.79 13.68 22.62
CA ASP A 43 -18.37 12.88 21.54
C ASP A 43 -19.41 13.68 20.74
N LEU A 44 -19.41 13.48 19.43
CA LEU A 44 -20.24 14.16 18.46
C LEU A 44 -20.87 13.15 17.51
N VAL A 45 -22.19 13.26 17.29
CA VAL A 45 -22.83 12.60 16.14
C VAL A 45 -22.95 13.63 15.04
N THR A 46 -22.33 13.34 13.89
CA THR A 46 -22.29 14.25 12.76
C THR A 46 -22.89 13.61 11.52
N GLU A 47 -23.48 14.43 10.66
CA GLU A 47 -24.12 14.03 9.43
C GLU A 47 -23.45 14.73 8.25
N HIS A 48 -23.07 13.96 7.23
CA HIS A 48 -22.51 14.51 6.00
C HIS A 48 -23.03 13.75 4.78
N GLN A 49 -22.93 14.38 3.62
CA GLN A 49 -23.29 13.78 2.35
C GLN A 49 -22.02 13.66 1.50
N PRO A 50 -21.41 12.47 1.41
CA PRO A 50 -20.24 12.26 0.56
C PRO A 50 -20.58 12.36 -0.93
N PRO A 51 -19.57 12.52 -1.81
CA PRO A 51 -19.76 12.55 -3.25
C PRO A 51 -20.40 11.29 -3.84
N SER A 52 -20.26 10.14 -3.16
CA SER A 52 -20.92 8.88 -3.52
C SER A 52 -22.45 8.93 -3.40
N GLY A 53 -23.00 9.99 -2.81
CA GLY A 53 -24.42 10.12 -2.50
C GLY A 53 -24.79 9.45 -1.18
N GLY A 54 -26.04 9.67 -0.77
CA GLY A 54 -26.58 9.22 0.51
C GLY A 54 -26.15 10.07 1.69
N VAL A 55 -26.93 10.05 2.76
CA VAL A 55 -26.61 10.72 4.02
C VAL A 55 -25.88 9.73 4.92
N GLN A 56 -24.70 10.11 5.41
CA GLN A 56 -23.89 9.29 6.32
C GLN A 56 -23.78 9.96 7.67
N ARG A 57 -23.92 9.15 8.73
CA ARG A 57 -23.78 9.59 10.12
C ARG A 57 -22.59 8.92 10.76
N ASN A 58 -21.75 9.71 11.40
CA ASN A 58 -20.52 9.27 12.02
C ASN A 58 -20.46 9.72 13.48
N LEU A 59 -19.99 8.82 14.35
CA LEU A 59 -19.51 9.18 15.67
C LEU A 59 -18.08 9.71 15.52
N THR A 60 -17.84 10.92 16.00
CA THR A 60 -16.56 11.63 15.95
C THR A 60 -16.34 12.34 17.28
N THR A 61 -15.19 12.97 17.44
CA THR A 61 -14.78 13.62 18.68
C THR A 61 -14.48 15.10 18.43
N VAL A 62 -14.66 15.95 19.45
CA VAL A 62 -14.44 17.41 19.34
C VAL A 62 -13.01 17.75 18.91
N ASP A 63 -12.03 16.91 19.19
CA ASP A 63 -10.64 17.10 18.75
C ASP A 63 -10.42 16.89 17.24
N GLN A 64 -11.37 16.26 16.55
CA GLN A 64 -11.40 16.14 15.09
C GLN A 64 -12.10 17.34 14.42
N VAL A 65 -12.63 18.28 15.20
CA VAL A 65 -13.22 19.50 14.66
C VAL A 65 -12.12 20.53 14.38
N ILE A 66 -11.93 20.83 13.11
CA ILE A 66 -10.96 21.83 12.63
C ILE A 66 -11.51 23.24 12.83
N ALA A 67 -12.78 23.46 12.46
CA ALA A 67 -13.44 24.75 12.51
C ALA A 67 -14.97 24.61 12.54
N VAL A 68 -15.63 25.64 13.05
CA VAL A 68 -17.10 25.79 13.09
C VAL A 68 -17.45 27.07 12.33
N GLY A 69 -18.48 27.05 11.49
CA GLY A 69 -18.88 28.24 10.71
C GLY A 69 -19.87 27.93 9.60
N SER A 70 -20.09 28.90 8.70
CA SER A 70 -20.93 28.67 7.52
C SER A 70 -20.23 27.77 6.49
N VAL A 71 -21.01 27.07 5.66
CA VAL A 71 -20.49 26.22 4.56
C VAL A 71 -19.49 26.99 3.69
N GLU A 72 -19.80 28.25 3.36
CA GLU A 72 -18.95 29.09 2.53
C GLU A 72 -17.62 29.44 3.22
N GLN A 73 -17.68 29.83 4.50
CA GLN A 73 -16.50 30.16 5.30
C GLN A 73 -15.57 28.95 5.45
N LEU A 74 -16.14 27.79 5.77
CA LEU A 74 -15.40 26.55 5.94
C LEU A 74 -14.81 26.06 4.61
N GLY A 75 -15.54 26.21 3.51
CA GLY A 75 -15.03 25.93 2.17
C GLY A 75 -13.84 26.81 1.80
N HIS A 76 -13.91 28.11 2.10
CA HIS A 76 -12.80 29.03 1.87
C HIS A 76 -11.59 28.72 2.78
N TYR A 77 -11.83 28.39 4.05
CA TYR A 77 -10.79 27.97 4.98
C TYR A 77 -10.05 26.73 4.48
N ARG A 78 -10.79 25.69 4.06
CA ARG A 78 -10.23 24.46 3.49
C ARG A 78 -9.37 24.75 2.27
N ARG A 79 -9.86 25.55 1.31
CA ARG A 79 -9.10 25.92 0.10
C ARG A 79 -7.81 26.66 0.41
N ARG A 80 -7.84 27.59 1.37
CA ARG A 80 -6.63 28.32 1.79
C ARG A 80 -5.62 27.40 2.46
N ALA A 81 -6.08 26.51 3.33
CA ALA A 81 -5.21 25.52 3.97
C ALA A 81 -4.57 24.58 2.93
N ASP A 82 -5.35 24.13 1.95
CA ASP A 82 -4.87 23.28 0.86
C ASP A 82 -3.81 23.99 0.00
N ALA A 83 -4.06 25.26 -0.36
CA ALA A 83 -3.10 26.08 -1.10
C ALA A 83 -1.77 26.27 -0.34
N LEU A 84 -1.83 26.54 0.97
CA LEU A 84 -0.63 26.70 1.80
C LEU A 84 0.16 25.39 1.95
N MET A 85 -0.51 24.25 1.87
CA MET A 85 0.09 22.93 1.98
C MET A 85 0.44 22.32 0.61
N SER A 86 0.17 23.01 -0.49
CA SER A 86 0.29 22.46 -1.85
C SER A 86 1.70 21.99 -2.16
N ASP A 87 2.72 22.80 -1.87
CA ASP A 87 4.13 22.44 -2.12
C ASP A 87 4.56 21.22 -1.30
N MET A 88 4.18 21.17 -0.01
CA MET A 88 4.49 20.05 0.87
C MET A 88 3.79 18.77 0.42
N THR A 89 2.50 18.85 0.08
CA THR A 89 1.74 17.68 -0.41
C THR A 89 2.26 17.20 -1.76
N GLY A 90 2.70 18.11 -2.65
CA GLY A 90 3.39 17.78 -3.89
C GLY A 90 4.69 17.01 -3.65
N ALA A 91 5.54 17.51 -2.76
CA ALA A 91 6.79 16.85 -2.40
C ALA A 91 6.58 15.45 -1.79
N ILE A 92 5.56 15.29 -0.93
CA ILE A 92 5.21 13.99 -0.35
C ILE A 92 4.75 13.02 -1.44
N ARG A 93 3.89 13.45 -2.37
CA ARG A 93 3.42 12.61 -3.48
C ARG A 93 4.56 12.20 -4.39
N GLU A 94 5.48 13.11 -4.69
CA GLU A 94 6.67 12.80 -5.47
C GLU A 94 7.56 11.76 -4.77
N ALA A 95 7.77 11.91 -3.45
CA ALA A 95 8.51 10.93 -2.67
C ALA A 95 7.83 9.55 -2.65
N GLN A 96 6.50 9.50 -2.49
CA GLN A 96 5.72 8.27 -2.56
C GLN A 96 5.85 7.59 -3.92
N GLN A 97 5.78 8.37 -5.00
CA GLN A 97 5.95 7.86 -6.36
C GLN A 97 7.34 7.27 -6.58
N ARG A 98 8.40 7.96 -6.13
CA ARG A 98 9.78 7.44 -6.20
C ARG A 98 9.96 6.15 -5.42
N ILE A 99 9.37 6.04 -4.22
CA ILE A 99 9.40 4.79 -3.43
C ILE A 99 8.69 3.66 -4.19
N HIS A 100 7.55 3.95 -4.79
CA HIS A 100 6.79 2.98 -5.57
C HIS A 100 7.57 2.49 -6.81
N GLU A 101 8.25 3.40 -7.51
CA GLU A 101 9.11 3.06 -8.65
C GLU A 101 10.32 2.22 -8.23
N ALA A 102 10.99 2.60 -7.13
CA ALA A 102 12.09 1.82 -6.58
C ALA A 102 11.63 0.40 -6.19
N ARG A 103 10.43 0.29 -5.59
CA ARG A 103 9.84 -1.01 -5.25
C ARG A 103 9.59 -1.86 -6.49
N ARG A 104 9.02 -1.28 -7.55
CA ARG A 104 8.80 -1.98 -8.83
C ARG A 104 10.12 -2.45 -9.45
N ALA A 105 11.16 -1.64 -9.41
CA ALA A 105 12.48 -2.03 -9.92
C ALA A 105 13.07 -3.22 -9.13
N MET A 106 12.95 -3.20 -7.79
CA MET A 106 13.36 -4.34 -6.96
C MET A 106 12.58 -5.61 -7.26
N ASP A 107 11.26 -5.50 -7.42
CA ASP A 107 10.41 -6.66 -7.71
C ASP A 107 10.75 -7.27 -9.09
N GLN A 108 11.12 -6.43 -10.07
CA GLN A 108 11.59 -6.87 -11.38
C GLN A 108 12.93 -7.63 -11.29
N VAL A 109 13.93 -7.09 -10.59
CA VAL A 109 15.22 -7.77 -10.37
C VAL A 109 15.01 -9.10 -9.65
N ARG A 110 14.12 -9.11 -8.64
CA ARG A 110 13.76 -10.33 -7.92
C ARG A 110 13.18 -11.38 -8.88
N LEU A 111 12.24 -11.01 -9.73
CA LEU A 111 11.62 -11.91 -10.71
C LEU A 111 12.66 -12.50 -11.68
N GLU A 112 13.60 -11.69 -12.16
CA GLU A 112 14.67 -12.15 -13.05
C GLU A 112 15.64 -13.10 -12.34
N ALA A 113 15.96 -12.85 -11.07
CA ALA A 113 16.76 -13.76 -10.27
C ALA A 113 16.05 -15.11 -10.09
N TRP A 114 14.76 -15.11 -9.76
CA TRP A 114 13.95 -16.34 -9.66
C TRP A 114 13.95 -17.14 -10.96
N LYS A 115 13.73 -16.48 -12.11
CA LYS A 115 13.81 -17.15 -13.43
C LYS A 115 15.15 -17.83 -13.67
N LYS A 116 16.26 -17.21 -13.24
CA LYS A 116 17.60 -17.82 -13.35
C LYS A 116 17.74 -19.05 -12.44
N PHE A 117 17.24 -18.97 -11.21
CA PHE A 117 17.21 -20.11 -10.29
C PHE A 117 16.36 -21.26 -10.82
N ASP A 118 15.16 -20.97 -11.35
CA ASP A 118 14.28 -21.98 -11.94
C ASP A 118 14.93 -22.66 -13.15
N ALA A 119 15.61 -21.89 -14.01
CA ALA A 119 16.35 -22.43 -15.14
C ALA A 119 17.52 -23.33 -14.71
N LEU A 120 18.23 -22.98 -13.63
CA LEU A 120 19.27 -23.82 -13.04
C LEU A 120 18.70 -25.09 -12.43
N ALA A 121 17.61 -24.99 -11.69
CA ALA A 121 16.91 -26.15 -11.11
C ALA A 121 16.43 -27.11 -12.21
N ALA A 122 15.89 -26.59 -13.31
CA ALA A 122 15.49 -27.39 -14.47
C ALA A 122 16.70 -28.10 -15.13
N LYS A 123 17.83 -27.40 -15.31
CA LYS A 123 19.06 -28.02 -15.83
C LYS A 123 19.58 -29.14 -14.92
N HIS A 124 19.59 -28.93 -13.60
CA HIS A 124 19.99 -29.95 -12.63
C HIS A 124 19.04 -31.16 -12.65
N ALA A 125 17.73 -30.93 -12.78
CA ALA A 125 16.76 -32.01 -12.88
C ALA A 125 16.95 -32.86 -14.16
N ILE A 126 17.30 -32.22 -15.29
CA ILE A 126 17.63 -32.92 -16.54
C ILE A 126 18.94 -33.71 -16.41
N ALA A 127 19.98 -33.11 -15.82
CA ALA A 127 21.27 -33.77 -15.61
C ALA A 127 21.14 -35.03 -14.74
N ARG A 128 20.42 -34.95 -13.61
CA ARG A 128 20.13 -36.10 -12.74
C ARG A 128 19.34 -37.22 -13.41
N LYS A 129 18.52 -36.90 -14.43
CA LYS A 129 17.80 -37.92 -15.21
C LYS A 129 18.66 -38.53 -16.30
N ARG A 130 19.73 -37.86 -16.76
CA ARG A 130 20.67 -38.35 -17.77
C ARG A 130 21.77 -39.26 -17.21
N GLU A 131 22.24 -39.01 -15.99
CA GLU A 131 23.21 -39.89 -15.31
C GLU A 131 22.81 -41.38 -15.30
N PRO A 132 21.59 -41.77 -14.89
CA PRO A 132 21.20 -43.18 -14.91
C PRO A 132 21.04 -43.76 -16.33
N LEU A 133 20.81 -42.94 -17.36
CA LEU A 133 20.74 -43.41 -18.74
C LEU A 133 22.13 -43.68 -19.33
N ALA A 134 23.13 -42.87 -18.98
CA ALA A 134 24.50 -43.07 -19.42
C ALA A 134 25.14 -44.34 -18.81
N ASP A 135 24.79 -44.66 -17.56
CA ASP A 135 25.25 -45.90 -16.91
C ASP A 135 24.58 -47.14 -17.53
N VAL A 136 23.30 -47.05 -17.91
CA VAL A 136 22.59 -48.11 -18.63
C VAL A 136 23.15 -48.31 -20.04
N GLU A 137 23.43 -47.23 -20.78
CA GLU A 137 24.06 -47.32 -22.11
C GLU A 137 25.46 -47.94 -22.04
N ARG A 138 26.28 -47.59 -21.04
CA ARG A 138 27.58 -48.25 -20.84
C ARG A 138 27.44 -49.73 -20.55
N HIS A 139 26.50 -50.10 -19.67
CA HIS A 139 26.31 -51.50 -19.32
C HIS A 139 25.84 -52.34 -20.53
N ILE A 140 24.97 -51.79 -21.38
CA ILE A 140 24.52 -52.45 -22.61
C ILE A 140 25.68 -52.62 -23.60
N VAL A 141 26.55 -51.61 -23.74
CA VAL A 141 27.73 -51.69 -24.63
C VAL A 141 28.75 -52.71 -24.10
N GLU A 142 28.97 -52.75 -22.78
CA GLU A 142 29.85 -53.75 -22.14
C GLU A 142 29.29 -55.17 -22.27
N GLU A 143 27.97 -55.38 -22.09
CA GLU A 143 27.34 -56.69 -22.33
C GLU A 143 27.41 -57.13 -23.80
N ALA A 144 27.26 -56.19 -24.74
CA ALA A 144 27.36 -56.50 -26.16
C ALA A 144 28.79 -56.89 -26.54
N ALA A 145 29.80 -56.18 -26.03
CA ALA A 145 31.21 -56.51 -26.25
C ALA A 145 31.59 -57.86 -25.65
N ALA A 146 31.11 -58.19 -24.44
CA ALA A 146 31.37 -59.49 -23.81
C ALA A 146 30.76 -60.67 -24.59
N ARG A 147 29.58 -60.48 -25.21
CA ARG A 147 28.94 -61.51 -26.05
C ARG A 147 29.62 -61.70 -27.40
N GLU A 148 30.25 -60.67 -27.95
CA GLU A 148 31.06 -60.82 -29.18
C GLU A 148 32.37 -61.56 -28.91
N GLU A 149 32.94 -61.45 -27.70
CA GLU A 149 34.16 -62.16 -27.30
C GLU A 149 33.89 -63.66 -27.05
N GLU A 150 32.77 -64.02 -26.42
CA GLU A 150 32.34 -65.43 -26.27
C GLU A 150 32.00 -66.12 -27.61
N ALA A 151 31.59 -65.36 -28.63
CA ALA A 151 31.26 -65.91 -29.95
C ALA A 151 32.49 -66.19 -30.85
N HIS A 152 33.70 -65.83 -30.40
CA HIS A 152 34.95 -66.02 -31.15
C HIS A 152 35.88 -67.11 -30.58
N ASP A 153 35.50 -67.76 -29.48
CA ASP A 153 36.24 -68.86 -28.84
C ASP A 153 35.63 -70.27 -29.07
N ASP A 154 34.57 -70.38 -29.89
CA ASP A 154 34.00 -71.64 -30.42
C ASP A 154 34.37 -71.88 -31.90
#